data_AF-A0A6J1QB27-F1
#
_entry.id   AF-A0A6J1QB27-F1
#
_cell.length_a   1.000
_cell.length_b   1.000
_cell.length_c   1.000
_cell.angle_alpha   90.00
_cell.angle_beta   90.00
_cell.angle_gamma   90.00
#
_symmetry.space_group_name_H-M   'P 1'
#
loop_
_entity.id
_entity.type
_entity.pdbx_description
1 polymer ?
#
loop_
_entity_poly.entity_id
_entity_poly.type
_entity_poly.pdbx_seq_one_letter_code
_entity_poly.pdbx_strand_id
1 'polypeptide(L)'
;FNNAVRLEQIKLYELLVSHSGTLLAHEPVTRPLLRLLEECANDVMPLEVEKKLVVLLNQLCVALMQNMALLDLFFHPTATAKNKFIIFNLLIPHVHREGGIGQQARDAMLLCMSLSKKNDKVGLYIADHSNICPVLATGLSGLYSLLPRKLDIETDDWHQLTPDDVNDLPALTQLMNSLEFCNAVAQVAHPMIEKQLLEFLYQGFLIPVMGPALLQVSVYLTKIKNNYT
;
A
#
# COMPACT_ATOMS: atom_id res chain seq x y z
N PHE A 1 8.69 27.81 -5.75
CA PHE A 1 8.87 27.77 -7.21
C PHE A 1 9.05 26.34 -7.72
N ASN A 2 10.02 25.57 -7.20
CA ASN A 2 10.30 24.20 -7.66
C ASN A 2 9.07 23.24 -7.62
N ASN A 3 8.31 23.25 -6.52
CA ASN A 3 7.12 22.39 -6.38
C ASN A 3 5.99 22.68 -7.39
N ALA A 4 5.86 23.93 -7.85
CA ALA A 4 4.83 24.30 -8.83
C ALA A 4 5.22 23.77 -10.22
N VAL A 5 6.48 23.90 -10.60
CA VAL A 5 7.01 23.33 -11.85
C VAL A 5 6.86 21.82 -11.86
N ARG A 6 7.26 21.17 -10.76
CA ARG A 6 7.12 19.72 -10.58
C ARG A 6 5.68 19.25 -10.72
N LEU A 7 4.74 19.96 -10.10
CA LEU A 7 3.32 19.65 -10.20
C LEU A 7 2.81 19.69 -11.65
N GLU A 8 3.19 20.72 -12.41
CA GLU A 8 2.81 20.82 -13.82
C GLU A 8 3.48 19.75 -14.69
N GLN A 9 4.72 19.36 -14.39
CA GLN A 9 5.38 18.24 -15.07
C GLN A 9 4.65 16.91 -14.81
N ILE A 10 4.23 16.64 -13.57
CA ILE A 10 3.47 15.42 -13.23
C ILE A 10 2.13 15.41 -13.98
N LYS A 11 1.40 16.53 -13.98
CA LYS A 11 0.12 16.65 -14.72
C LYS A 11 0.30 16.43 -16.23
N LEU A 12 1.39 16.94 -16.80
CA LEU A 12 1.71 16.72 -18.22
C LEU A 12 1.93 15.23 -18.51
N TYR A 13 2.70 14.55 -17.65
CA TYR A 13 2.93 13.11 -17.81
C TYR A 13 1.67 12.28 -17.55
N GLU A 14 0.82 12.69 -16.61
CA GLU A 14 -0.50 12.08 -16.38
C GLU A 14 -1.33 12.12 -17.67
N LEU A 15 -1.40 13.29 -18.32
CA LEU A 15 -2.09 13.45 -19.59
C LEU A 15 -1.46 12.61 -20.71
N LEU A 16 -0.14 12.60 -20.81
CA LEU A 16 0.57 11.89 -21.87
C LEU A 16 0.36 10.38 -21.78
N VAL A 17 0.51 9.81 -20.59
CA VAL A 17 0.36 8.37 -20.34
C VAL A 17 -1.10 7.95 -20.51
N SER A 18 -2.06 8.78 -20.10
CA SER A 18 -3.49 8.47 -20.28
C SER A 18 -3.92 8.40 -21.74
N HIS A 19 -3.27 9.16 -22.63
CA HIS A 19 -3.60 9.19 -24.06
C HIS A 19 -2.85 8.10 -24.85
N SER A 20 -1.58 7.87 -24.55
CA SER A 20 -0.76 6.92 -25.31
C SER A 20 0.42 6.40 -24.50
N GLY A 21 0.24 5.24 -23.86
CA GLY A 21 1.32 4.54 -23.16
C GLY A 21 2.50 4.15 -24.07
N THR A 22 2.29 4.03 -25.39
CA THR A 22 3.37 3.74 -26.35
C THR A 22 4.39 4.86 -26.44
N LEU A 23 4.04 6.10 -26.08
CA LEU A 23 5.00 7.20 -26.04
C LEU A 23 6.13 6.98 -25.02
N LEU A 24 5.89 6.15 -24.00
CA LEU A 24 6.92 5.73 -23.04
C LEU A 24 8.02 4.88 -23.70
N ALA A 25 7.80 4.29 -24.87
CA ALA A 25 8.87 3.61 -25.58
C ALA A 25 9.94 4.58 -26.13
N HIS A 26 9.63 5.88 -26.20
CA HIS A 26 10.55 6.88 -26.72
C HIS A 26 11.42 7.47 -25.61
N GLU A 27 12.72 7.29 -25.75
CA GLU A 27 13.73 7.76 -24.81
C GLU A 27 13.63 9.27 -24.45
N PRO A 28 13.33 10.19 -25.39
CA PRO A 28 13.12 11.61 -25.06
C PRO A 28 11.94 11.89 -24.11
N VAL A 29 10.97 10.98 -24.03
CA VAL A 29 9.82 11.09 -23.12
C VAL A 29 10.14 10.42 -21.78
N THR A 30 10.79 9.27 -21.82
CA THR A 30 10.98 8.41 -20.64
C THR A 30 12.15 8.85 -19.77
N ARG A 31 13.26 9.34 -20.34
CA ARG A 31 14.39 9.82 -19.54
C ARG A 31 13.99 10.99 -18.61
N PRO A 32 13.29 12.04 -19.05
CA PRO A 32 12.88 13.11 -18.15
C PRO A 32 11.83 12.65 -17.13
N LEU A 33 10.96 11.69 -17.49
CA LEU A 33 10.02 11.07 -16.54
C LEU A 33 10.77 10.34 -15.41
N LEU A 34 11.74 9.50 -15.76
CA LEU A 34 12.54 8.76 -14.77
C LEU A 34 13.26 9.73 -13.82
N ARG A 35 13.86 10.81 -14.35
CA ARG A 35 14.49 11.85 -13.52
C ARG A 35 13.49 12.53 -12.59
N LEU A 36 12.30 12.86 -13.08
CA LEU A 36 11.22 13.43 -12.26
C LEU A 36 10.83 12.50 -11.11
N LEU A 37 10.70 11.20 -11.39
CA LEU A 37 10.38 10.19 -10.36
C LEU A 37 11.52 10.01 -9.35
N GLU A 38 12.77 10.02 -9.79
CA GLU A 38 13.96 9.98 -8.92
C GLU A 38 14.05 11.21 -8.01
N GLU A 39 13.71 12.40 -8.51
CA GLU A 39 13.61 13.61 -7.68
C GLU A 39 12.51 13.49 -6.63
N CYS A 40 11.35 12.93 -7.00
CA CYS A 40 10.25 12.68 -6.07
C CYS A 40 10.64 11.68 -4.96
N ALA A 41 11.50 10.70 -5.25
CA ALA A 41 11.93 9.70 -4.28
C ALA A 41 12.87 10.26 -3.19
N ASN A 42 13.49 11.40 -3.44
CA ASN A 42 14.50 11.99 -2.56
C ASN A 42 14.04 13.30 -1.88
N ASP A 43 12.79 13.70 -2.05
CA ASP A 43 12.26 14.99 -1.58
C ASP A 43 10.98 14.82 -0.76
N VAL A 44 10.76 15.74 0.19
CA VAL A 44 9.51 15.82 0.95
C VAL A 44 8.51 16.62 0.13
N MET A 45 7.53 15.93 -0.43
CA MET A 45 6.58 16.53 -1.36
C MET A 45 5.37 17.17 -0.66
N PRO A 46 4.90 18.35 -1.12
CA PRO A 46 3.62 18.89 -0.70
C PRO A 46 2.46 17.97 -1.09
N LEU A 47 1.37 18.00 -0.31
CA LEU A 47 0.19 17.14 -0.48
C LEU A 47 -0.35 17.12 -1.92
N GLU A 48 -0.43 18.28 -2.59
CA GLU A 48 -0.94 18.37 -3.96
C GLU A 48 -0.04 17.68 -4.99
N VAL A 49 1.28 17.69 -4.77
CA VAL A 49 2.24 16.97 -5.60
C VAL A 49 2.10 15.47 -5.36
N GLU A 50 1.98 15.04 -4.10
CA GLU A 50 1.78 13.62 -3.75
C GLU A 50 0.50 13.05 -4.37
N LYS A 51 -0.62 13.78 -4.29
CA LYS A 51 -1.89 13.39 -4.92
C LYS A 51 -1.73 13.11 -6.41
N LYS A 52 -1.05 14.01 -7.12
CA LYS A 52 -0.82 13.84 -8.55
C LYS A 52 0.21 12.77 -8.88
N LEU A 53 1.23 12.61 -8.03
CA LEU A 53 2.23 11.55 -8.19
C LEU A 53 1.58 10.17 -8.11
N VAL A 54 0.76 9.87 -7.10
CA VAL A 54 0.14 8.53 -6.96
C VAL A 54 -0.80 8.19 -8.12
N VAL A 55 -1.44 9.19 -8.72
CA VAL A 55 -2.26 9.02 -9.94
C VAL A 55 -1.36 8.66 -11.13
N LEU A 56 -0.26 9.40 -11.34
CA LEU A 56 0.70 9.09 -12.40
C LEU A 56 1.31 7.68 -12.21
N LEU A 57 1.71 7.32 -10.99
CA LEU A 57 2.25 5.99 -10.69
C LEU A 57 1.25 4.88 -11.02
N ASN A 58 -0.03 5.08 -10.71
CA ASN A 58 -1.07 4.12 -11.07
C ASN A 58 -1.21 3.97 -12.59
N GLN A 59 -1.26 5.07 -13.34
CA GLN A 59 -1.34 5.04 -14.80
C GLN A 59 -0.13 4.36 -15.42
N LEU A 60 1.08 4.58 -14.87
CA LEU A 60 2.27 3.86 -15.28
C LEU A 60 2.14 2.36 -15.00
N CYS A 61 1.67 1.95 -13.83
CA CYS A 61 1.40 0.54 -13.54
C CYS A 61 0.40 -0.09 -14.52
N VAL A 62 -0.66 0.63 -14.89
CA VAL A 62 -1.62 0.18 -15.92
C VAL A 62 -0.93 0.02 -17.27
N ALA A 63 -0.12 1.00 -17.70
CA ALA A 63 0.61 0.92 -18.96
C ALA A 63 1.60 -0.27 -18.99
N LEU A 64 2.29 -0.54 -17.88
CA LEU A 64 3.18 -1.70 -17.74
C LEU A 64 2.41 -3.02 -17.83
N MET A 65 1.23 -3.09 -17.21
CA MET A 65 0.38 -4.29 -17.26
C MET A 65 -0.21 -4.54 -18.65
N GLN A 66 -0.44 -3.48 -19.43
CA GLN A 66 -0.91 -3.57 -20.82
C GLN A 66 0.22 -3.90 -21.80
N ASN A 67 1.44 -3.43 -21.54
CA ASN A 67 2.61 -3.71 -22.37
C ASN A 67 3.85 -3.99 -21.53
N MET A 68 4.11 -5.27 -21.30
CA MET A 68 5.25 -5.76 -20.52
C MET A 68 6.62 -5.34 -21.08
N ALA A 69 6.73 -5.00 -22.36
CA ALA A 69 7.99 -4.54 -22.95
C ALA A 69 8.43 -3.17 -22.38
N LEU A 70 7.51 -2.39 -21.82
CA LEU A 70 7.83 -1.13 -21.14
C LEU A 70 8.47 -1.34 -19.77
N LEU A 71 8.40 -2.56 -19.20
CA LEU A 71 8.90 -2.85 -17.86
C LEU A 71 10.41 -2.57 -17.74
N ASP A 72 11.19 -2.94 -18.76
CA ASP A 72 12.64 -2.77 -18.76
C ASP A 72 13.07 -1.28 -18.67
N LEU A 73 12.15 -0.34 -18.93
CA LEU A 73 12.39 1.10 -18.78
C LEU A 73 12.33 1.57 -17.33
N PHE A 74 11.57 0.88 -16.49
CA PHE A 74 11.32 1.27 -15.08
C PHE A 74 11.86 0.25 -14.08
N PHE A 75 12.25 -0.93 -14.57
CA PHE A 75 12.81 -2.03 -13.81
C PHE A 75 14.22 -2.37 -14.32
N HIS A 76 15.23 -2.03 -13.51
CA HIS A 76 16.64 -2.25 -13.85
C HIS A 76 17.28 -3.20 -12.84
N PRO A 77 17.38 -4.52 -13.13
CA PRO A 77 17.86 -5.53 -12.17
C PRO A 77 19.26 -5.27 -11.61
N THR A 78 20.09 -4.57 -12.39
CA THR A 78 21.49 -4.24 -12.09
C THR A 78 21.67 -2.91 -11.38
N ALA A 79 20.61 -2.10 -11.24
CA ALA A 79 20.67 -0.83 -10.54
C ALA A 79 20.76 -1.00 -9.01
N THR A 80 21.05 0.09 -8.29
CA THR A 80 20.97 0.12 -6.83
C THR A 80 19.55 -0.20 -6.37
N ALA A 81 19.37 -0.84 -5.20
CA ALA A 81 18.07 -1.36 -4.75
C ALA A 81 16.92 -0.32 -4.81
N LYS A 82 17.19 0.97 -4.56
CA LYS A 82 16.22 2.07 -4.64
C LYS A 82 15.77 2.40 -6.07
N ASN A 83 16.62 2.17 -7.07
CA ASN A 83 16.34 2.48 -8.47
C ASN A 83 15.99 1.23 -9.29
N LYS A 84 16.07 0.03 -8.67
CA LYS A 84 15.71 -1.23 -9.34
C LYS A 84 14.27 -1.25 -9.80
N PHE A 85 13.33 -0.71 -9.04
CA PHE A 85 11.94 -0.54 -9.46
C PHE A 85 11.35 0.76 -8.90
N ILE A 86 11.60 1.88 -9.59
CA ILE A 86 11.29 3.23 -9.05
C ILE A 86 9.79 3.43 -8.76
N ILE A 87 8.91 2.93 -9.63
CA ILE A 87 7.45 3.05 -9.46
C ILE A 87 7.01 2.36 -8.17
N PHE A 88 7.42 1.10 -7.97
CA PHE A 88 7.10 0.33 -6.78
C PHE A 88 7.63 0.99 -5.51
N ASN A 89 8.89 1.44 -5.51
CA ASN A 89 9.51 2.06 -4.34
C ASN A 89 8.83 3.37 -3.92
N LEU A 90 8.37 4.18 -4.87
CA LEU A 90 7.62 5.40 -4.60
C LEU A 90 6.24 5.14 -3.98
N LEU A 91 5.65 3.96 -4.19
CA LEU A 91 4.34 3.61 -3.63
C LEU A 91 4.43 3.17 -2.15
N ILE A 92 5.54 2.57 -1.72
CA ILE A 92 5.70 2.00 -0.36
C ILE A 92 5.32 2.99 0.75
N PRO A 93 5.78 4.26 0.76
CA PRO A 93 5.45 5.20 1.84
C PRO A 93 3.97 5.58 1.93
N HIS A 94 3.17 5.28 0.90
CA HIS A 94 1.79 5.71 0.79
C HIS A 94 0.75 4.63 1.09
N VAL A 95 1.14 3.35 1.16
CA VAL A 95 0.18 2.22 1.26
C VAL A 95 -0.69 2.25 2.52
N HIS A 96 -0.15 2.75 3.63
CA HIS A 96 -0.87 2.91 4.91
C HIS A 96 -1.52 4.28 5.10
N ARG A 97 -1.38 5.21 4.14
CA ARG A 97 -2.01 6.53 4.25
C ARG A 97 -3.52 6.42 4.16
N GLU A 98 -4.19 7.35 4.83
CA GLU A 98 -5.63 7.52 4.75
C GLU A 98 -6.04 8.30 3.50
N GLY A 99 -7.34 8.22 3.18
CA GLY A 99 -7.96 8.97 2.11
C GLY A 99 -7.52 8.56 0.71
N GLY A 100 -7.78 9.42 -0.27
CA GLY A 100 -7.59 9.12 -1.69
C GLY A 100 -6.15 8.80 -2.08
N ILE A 101 -5.15 9.40 -1.40
CA ILE A 101 -3.73 9.12 -1.70
C ILE A 101 -3.40 7.66 -1.39
N GLY A 102 -3.77 7.20 -0.20
CA GLY A 102 -3.50 5.82 0.20
C GLY A 102 -4.29 4.82 -0.63
N GLN A 103 -5.55 5.11 -0.94
CA GLN A 103 -6.35 4.25 -1.80
C GLN A 103 -5.70 4.10 -3.19
N GLN A 104 -5.37 5.21 -3.84
CA GLN A 104 -4.72 5.19 -5.15
C GLN A 104 -3.37 4.46 -5.12
N ALA A 105 -2.60 4.63 -4.04
CA ALA A 105 -1.33 3.95 -3.86
C ALA A 105 -1.50 2.43 -3.70
N ARG A 106 -2.50 1.98 -2.95
CA ARG A 106 -2.83 0.55 -2.82
C ARG A 106 -3.28 -0.05 -4.14
N ASP A 107 -4.14 0.64 -4.90
CA ASP A 107 -4.59 0.20 -6.22
C ASP A 107 -3.40 0.06 -7.20
N ALA A 108 -2.49 1.04 -7.21
CA ALA A 108 -1.25 0.97 -7.99
C ALA A 108 -0.32 -0.16 -7.53
N MET A 109 -0.21 -0.37 -6.22
CA MET A 109 0.62 -1.43 -5.65
C MET A 109 0.09 -2.82 -6.01
N LEU A 110 -1.24 -3.02 -6.04
CA LEU A 110 -1.84 -4.29 -6.49
C LEU A 110 -1.50 -4.61 -7.95
N LEU A 111 -1.36 -3.59 -8.81
CA LEU A 111 -0.87 -3.78 -10.18
C LEU A 111 0.61 -4.21 -10.18
N CYS A 112 1.47 -3.63 -9.33
CA CYS A 112 2.87 -4.09 -9.17
C CYS A 112 2.93 -5.54 -8.65
N MET A 113 2.06 -5.92 -7.72
CA MET A 113 1.98 -7.29 -7.22
C MET A 113 1.51 -8.26 -8.32
N SER A 114 0.50 -7.87 -9.09
CA SER A 114 0.03 -8.64 -10.26
C SER A 114 1.13 -8.79 -11.32
N LEU A 115 1.94 -7.74 -11.53
CA LEU A 115 3.09 -7.74 -12.41
C LEU A 115 4.16 -8.74 -11.95
N SER A 116 4.40 -8.79 -10.63
CA SER A 116 5.35 -9.72 -10.02
C SER A 116 4.98 -11.19 -10.28
N LYS A 117 3.68 -11.52 -10.33
CA LYS A 117 3.18 -12.86 -10.67
C LYS A 117 3.38 -13.21 -12.15
N LYS A 118 3.48 -12.21 -13.03
CA LYS A 118 3.71 -12.37 -14.47
C LYS A 118 5.19 -12.29 -14.87
N ASN A 119 6.07 -11.85 -13.98
CA ASN A 119 7.49 -11.67 -14.26
C ASN A 119 8.34 -12.05 -13.04
N ASP A 120 8.99 -13.21 -13.12
CA ASP A 120 9.80 -13.78 -12.03
C ASP A 120 10.91 -12.83 -11.55
N LYS A 121 11.52 -12.03 -12.43
CA LYS A 121 12.57 -11.09 -12.00
C LYS A 121 12.01 -10.01 -11.07
N VAL A 122 10.79 -9.52 -11.35
CA VAL A 122 10.08 -8.58 -10.47
C VAL A 122 9.66 -9.30 -9.19
N GLY A 123 9.12 -10.51 -9.29
CA GLY A 123 8.76 -11.36 -8.15
C GLY A 123 9.91 -11.56 -7.16
N LEU A 124 11.06 -12.01 -7.66
CA LEU A 124 12.29 -12.21 -6.89
C LEU A 124 12.84 -10.89 -6.32
N TYR A 125 12.82 -9.80 -7.10
CA TYR A 125 13.24 -8.50 -6.59
C TYR A 125 12.38 -8.06 -5.39
N ILE A 126 11.05 -8.10 -5.51
CA ILE A 126 10.17 -7.67 -4.43
C ILE A 126 10.35 -8.58 -3.20
N ALA A 127 10.43 -9.90 -3.39
CA ALA A 127 10.60 -10.85 -2.30
C ALA A 127 11.97 -10.71 -1.60
N ASP A 128 13.06 -10.54 -2.34
CA ASP A 128 14.41 -10.64 -1.75
C ASP A 128 15.05 -9.29 -1.42
N HIS A 129 14.58 -8.20 -2.06
CA HIS A 129 15.25 -6.89 -2.00
C HIS A 129 14.33 -5.74 -1.60
N SER A 130 13.04 -5.98 -1.36
CA SER A 130 12.14 -4.97 -0.83
C SER A 130 11.74 -5.25 0.61
N ASN A 131 11.30 -4.21 1.32
CA ASN A 131 10.78 -4.31 2.67
C ASN A 131 9.25 -4.25 2.72
N ILE A 132 8.54 -4.53 1.62
CA ILE A 132 7.09 -4.35 1.58
C ILE A 132 6.36 -5.27 2.57
N CYS A 133 6.68 -6.57 2.61
CA CYS A 133 6.03 -7.53 3.52
C CYS A 133 6.15 -7.13 5.00
N PRO A 134 7.35 -6.81 5.54
CA PRO A 134 7.45 -6.33 6.92
C PRO A 134 6.79 -4.96 7.14
N VAL A 135 6.79 -4.06 6.14
CA VAL A 135 6.08 -2.77 6.22
C VAL A 135 4.56 -2.98 6.33
N LEU A 136 3.98 -3.92 5.56
CA LEU A 136 2.56 -4.24 5.63
C LEU A 136 2.17 -4.82 6.99
N ALA A 137 2.93 -5.81 7.48
CA ALA A 137 2.65 -6.44 8.77
C ALA A 137 2.81 -5.47 9.94
N THR A 138 3.89 -4.68 9.96
CA THR A 138 4.11 -3.69 11.04
C THR A 138 3.08 -2.56 11.00
N GLY A 139 2.67 -2.13 9.80
CA GLY A 139 1.63 -1.13 9.65
C GLY A 139 0.29 -1.58 10.24
N LEU A 140 -0.11 -2.84 10.03
CA LEU A 140 -1.32 -3.39 10.67
C LEU A 140 -1.26 -3.33 12.19
N SER A 141 -0.11 -3.67 12.80
CA SER A 141 0.08 -3.55 14.25
C SER A 141 -0.03 -2.10 14.73
N GLY A 142 0.49 -1.14 13.94
CA GLY A 142 0.34 0.29 14.19
C GLY A 142 -1.11 0.75 14.12
N LEU A 143 -1.82 0.39 13.05
CA LEU A 143 -3.23 0.74 12.83
C LEU A 143 -4.13 0.14 13.91
N TYR A 144 -3.88 -1.11 14.30
CA TYR A 144 -4.61 -1.75 15.39
C TYR A 144 -4.42 -0.99 16.71
N SER A 145 -3.20 -0.52 16.99
CA SER A 145 -2.91 0.24 18.21
C SER A 145 -3.56 1.63 18.23
N LEU A 146 -3.96 2.16 17.07
CA LEU A 146 -4.70 3.41 16.94
C LEU A 146 -6.21 3.26 17.13
N LEU A 147 -6.72 2.02 17.19
CA LEU A 147 -8.14 1.80 17.43
C LEU A 147 -8.58 2.38 18.79
N PRO A 148 -9.81 2.91 18.86
CA PRO A 148 -10.36 3.37 20.13
C PRO A 148 -10.47 2.21 21.11
N ARG A 149 -10.06 2.44 22.37
CA ARG A 149 -10.11 1.42 23.43
C ARG A 149 -11.53 1.17 23.96
N LYS A 150 -12.47 2.04 23.61
CA LYS A 150 -13.88 1.98 23.99
C LYS A 150 -14.69 2.44 22.78
N LEU A 151 -15.80 1.76 22.55
CA LEU A 151 -16.81 2.18 21.59
C LEU A 151 -17.95 2.80 22.40
N ASP A 152 -18.38 4.00 22.01
CA ASP A 152 -19.54 4.65 22.62
C ASP A 152 -20.79 4.04 22.00
N ILE A 153 -21.31 2.99 22.64
CA ILE A 153 -22.48 2.23 22.19
C ILE A 153 -23.71 2.83 22.86
N GLU A 154 -24.58 3.46 22.09
CA GLU A 154 -25.81 4.10 22.60
C GLU A 154 -27.01 3.15 22.72
N THR A 155 -26.94 1.95 22.13
CA THR A 155 -28.07 1.02 22.01
C THR A 155 -27.77 -0.36 22.60
N ASP A 156 -28.71 -0.91 23.37
CA ASP A 156 -28.59 -2.23 24.02
C ASP A 156 -28.50 -3.42 23.03
N ASP A 157 -28.89 -3.24 21.76
CA ASP A 157 -28.91 -4.30 20.74
C ASP A 157 -27.60 -4.41 19.92
N TRP A 158 -26.58 -3.61 20.23
CA TRP A 158 -25.33 -3.62 19.48
C TRP A 158 -24.42 -4.78 19.93
N HIS A 159 -24.28 -5.79 19.06
CA HIS A 159 -23.57 -7.04 19.37
C HIS A 159 -22.46 -7.39 18.37
N GLN A 160 -22.33 -6.61 17.29
CA GLN A 160 -21.29 -6.80 16.26
C GLN A 160 -21.01 -5.47 15.56
N LEU A 161 -19.80 -5.35 15.00
CA LEU A 161 -19.47 -4.28 14.07
C LEU A 161 -20.20 -4.51 12.74
N THR A 162 -20.92 -3.50 12.31
CA THR A 162 -21.57 -3.44 11.00
C THR A 162 -20.70 -2.66 10.01
N PRO A 163 -20.97 -2.75 8.69
CA PRO A 163 -20.31 -1.88 7.71
C PRO A 163 -20.48 -0.39 8.01
N ASP A 164 -21.62 0.02 8.57
CA ASP A 164 -21.87 1.42 8.95
C ASP A 164 -20.94 1.86 10.08
N ASP A 165 -20.76 1.03 11.12
CA ASP A 165 -19.80 1.29 12.20
C ASP A 165 -18.35 1.44 11.67
N VAL A 166 -17.98 0.64 10.66
CA VAL A 166 -16.67 0.76 10.02
C VAL A 166 -16.54 2.12 9.36
N ASN A 167 -17.52 2.54 8.57
CA ASN A 167 -17.54 3.81 7.84
C ASN A 167 -17.54 5.03 8.78
N ASP A 168 -18.19 4.92 9.93
CA ASP A 168 -18.32 5.99 10.92
C ASP A 168 -17.07 6.13 11.82
N LEU A 169 -16.22 5.10 11.86
CA LEU A 169 -14.98 5.07 12.66
C LEU A 169 -13.73 5.09 11.76
N PRO A 170 -13.09 6.27 11.54
CA PRO A 170 -11.96 6.39 10.62
C PRO A 170 -10.80 5.43 10.90
N ALA A 171 -10.42 5.24 12.16
CA ALA A 171 -9.35 4.31 12.55
C ALA A 171 -9.68 2.85 12.21
N LEU A 172 -10.96 2.46 12.34
CA LEU A 172 -11.42 1.13 11.99
C LEU A 172 -11.47 0.96 10.46
N THR A 173 -12.02 1.94 9.73
CA THR A 173 -11.94 1.99 8.26
C THR A 173 -10.50 1.81 7.78
N GLN A 174 -9.54 2.51 8.39
CA GLN A 174 -8.14 2.42 7.99
C GLN A 174 -7.55 1.03 8.22
N LEU A 175 -7.81 0.42 9.38
CA LEU A 175 -7.38 -0.95 9.67
C LEU A 175 -8.00 -1.95 8.68
N MET A 176 -9.30 -1.85 8.42
CA MET A 176 -10.01 -2.74 7.48
C MET A 176 -9.45 -2.62 6.06
N ASN A 177 -9.26 -1.40 5.57
CA ASN A 177 -8.64 -1.15 4.27
C ASN A 177 -7.24 -1.76 4.17
N SER A 178 -6.44 -1.68 5.24
CA SER A 178 -5.10 -2.28 5.25
C SER A 178 -5.14 -3.81 5.30
N LEU A 179 -6.10 -4.41 6.01
CA LEU A 179 -6.29 -5.87 6.05
C LEU A 179 -6.73 -6.41 4.69
N GLU A 180 -7.73 -5.76 4.09
CA GLU A 180 -8.21 -6.10 2.74
C GLU A 180 -7.11 -5.99 1.70
N PHE A 181 -6.28 -4.95 1.81
CA PHE A 181 -5.12 -4.79 0.95
C PHE A 181 -4.09 -5.91 1.13
N CYS A 182 -3.71 -6.27 2.35
CA CYS A 182 -2.82 -7.40 2.61
C CYS A 182 -3.38 -8.71 2.03
N ASN A 183 -4.68 -8.96 2.18
CA ASN A 183 -5.35 -10.11 1.59
C ASN A 183 -5.30 -10.09 0.06
N ALA A 184 -5.59 -8.94 -0.56
CA ALA A 184 -5.50 -8.79 -2.01
C ALA A 184 -4.07 -9.01 -2.54
N VAL A 185 -3.05 -8.48 -1.85
CA VAL A 185 -1.64 -8.73 -2.18
C VAL A 185 -1.34 -10.23 -2.16
N ALA A 186 -1.74 -10.94 -1.10
CA ALA A 186 -1.51 -12.39 -0.99
C ALA A 186 -2.12 -13.18 -2.16
N GLN A 187 -3.27 -12.75 -2.69
CA GLN A 187 -3.95 -13.45 -3.78
C GLN A 187 -3.34 -13.20 -5.17
N VAL A 188 -2.82 -11.98 -5.40
CA VAL A 188 -2.39 -11.55 -6.75
C VAL A 188 -0.87 -11.55 -6.95
N ALA A 189 -0.07 -11.62 -5.88
CA ALA A 189 1.38 -11.53 -5.95
C ALA A 189 2.07 -12.82 -6.41
N HIS A 190 3.38 -12.72 -6.67
CA HIS A 190 4.26 -13.88 -6.86
C HIS A 190 4.27 -14.79 -5.60
N PRO A 191 4.30 -16.14 -5.74
CA PRO A 191 4.17 -17.05 -4.59
C PRO A 191 5.20 -16.84 -3.46
N MET A 192 6.42 -16.38 -3.78
CA MET A 192 7.40 -16.04 -2.75
C MET A 192 7.00 -14.82 -1.91
N ILE A 193 6.40 -13.80 -2.54
CA ILE A 193 5.91 -12.61 -1.84
C ILE A 193 4.72 -12.99 -0.96
N GLU A 194 3.79 -13.79 -1.49
CA GLU A 194 2.65 -14.33 -0.75
C GLU A 194 3.13 -15.06 0.51
N LYS A 195 4.03 -16.03 0.36
CA LYS A 195 4.57 -16.80 1.49
C LYS A 195 5.21 -15.89 2.54
N GLN A 196 6.08 -14.98 2.12
CA GLN A 196 6.73 -14.05 3.05
C GLN A 196 5.72 -13.14 3.75
N LEU A 197 4.74 -12.59 3.02
CA LEU A 197 3.71 -11.74 3.60
C LEU A 197 2.93 -12.50 4.67
N LEU A 198 2.50 -13.73 4.39
CA LEU A 198 1.79 -14.57 5.37
C LEU A 198 2.64 -14.86 6.61
N GLU A 199 3.93 -15.15 6.43
CA GLU A 199 4.87 -15.36 7.55
C GLU A 199 5.01 -14.09 8.40
N PHE A 200 5.20 -12.92 7.79
CA PHE A 200 5.30 -11.64 8.51
C PHE A 200 3.99 -11.27 9.19
N LEU A 201 2.83 -11.48 8.56
CA LEU A 201 1.53 -11.26 9.19
C LEU A 201 1.33 -12.17 10.39
N TYR A 202 1.67 -13.46 10.26
CA TYR A 202 1.55 -14.42 11.33
C TYR A 202 2.43 -14.06 12.53
N GLN A 203 3.74 -13.84 12.29
CA GLN A 203 4.71 -13.58 13.35
C GLN A 203 4.67 -12.15 13.90
N GLY A 204 4.27 -11.18 13.07
CA GLY A 204 4.35 -9.74 13.40
C GLY A 204 3.02 -9.10 13.81
N PHE A 205 1.88 -9.71 13.47
CA PHE A 205 0.56 -9.16 13.77
C PHE A 205 -0.36 -10.18 14.44
N LEU A 206 -0.61 -11.34 13.83
CA LEU A 206 -1.60 -12.29 14.34
C LEU A 206 -1.21 -12.85 15.70
N ILE A 207 0.00 -13.39 15.84
CA ILE A 207 0.45 -13.95 17.12
C ILE A 207 0.69 -12.87 18.18
N PRO A 208 1.49 -11.81 17.94
CA PRO A 208 1.85 -10.87 19.00
C PRO A 208 0.78 -9.80 19.31
N VAL A 209 -0.11 -9.48 18.38
CA VAL A 209 -1.13 -8.42 18.57
C VAL A 209 -2.50 -9.04 18.76
N MET A 210 -2.99 -9.80 17.78
CA MET A 210 -4.33 -10.36 17.83
C MET A 210 -4.46 -11.47 18.88
N GLY A 211 -3.44 -12.33 19.03
CA GLY A 211 -3.42 -13.41 20.01
C GLY A 211 -3.72 -12.92 21.43
N PRO A 212 -2.90 -12.02 22.01
CA PRO A 212 -3.18 -11.44 23.31
C PRO A 212 -4.52 -10.72 23.36
N ALA A 213 -4.89 -9.94 22.34
CA ALA A 213 -6.14 -9.18 22.32
C ALA A 213 -7.39 -10.07 22.42
N LEU A 214 -7.40 -11.19 21.70
CA LEU A 214 -8.52 -12.15 21.71
C LEU A 214 -8.58 -12.95 23.01
N LEU A 215 -7.44 -13.15 23.67
CA LEU A 215 -7.34 -13.86 24.95
C LEU A 215 -7.54 -12.93 26.15
N GLN A 216 -7.75 -11.63 25.95
CA GLN A 216 -8.09 -10.72 27.04
C GLN A 216 -9.43 -11.16 27.63
N VAL A 217 -9.37 -11.73 28.84
CA VAL A 217 -10.57 -12.00 29.62
C VAL A 217 -11.19 -10.65 29.96
N SER A 218 -12.38 -10.37 29.43
CA SER A 218 -13.13 -9.16 29.77
C SER A 218 -13.23 -9.07 31.28
N VAL A 219 -12.56 -8.11 31.92
CA VAL A 219 -12.57 -7.91 33.38
C VAL A 219 -14.01 -7.79 33.91
N TYR A 220 -14.95 -7.39 33.05
CA TYR A 220 -16.39 -7.38 33.31
C TYR A 220 -17.04 -8.77 33.43
N LEU A 221 -16.63 -9.76 32.64
CA LEU A 221 -17.15 -11.14 32.74
C LEU A 221 -16.70 -11.82 34.04
N THR A 222 -15.52 -11.48 34.54
CA THR A 222 -15.02 -12.00 35.83
C THR A 222 -15.77 -11.39 37.02
N LYS A 223 -16.17 -10.12 36.94
CA LYS A 223 -17.02 -9.49 37.97
C LYS A 223 -18.43 -10.09 38.02
N ILE A 224 -18.99 -10.48 36.88
CA ILE A 224 -20.30 -11.17 36.86
C ILE A 224 -20.17 -12.55 37.51
N LYS A 225 -19.11 -13.31 37.23
CA LYS A 225 -18.89 -14.63 37.87
C LYS A 225 -18.74 -14.56 39.40
N ASN A 226 -18.12 -13.51 39.94
CA ASN A 226 -17.91 -13.36 41.39
C ASN A 226 -19.09 -12.74 42.15
N ASN A 227 -20.15 -12.29 41.46
CA ASN A 227 -21.38 -11.79 42.10
C ASN A 227 -22.49 -12.86 42.18
N TYR A 228 -22.22 -14.09 41.70
CA TYR A 228 -23.12 -15.24 41.78
C TYR A 228 -22.51 -16.42 42.59
N THR A 229 -21.51 -16.14 43.42
CA THR A 229 -20.96 -17.04 44.45
C THR A 229 -20.97 -16.34 45.79
#